data_AF-A0A1V5DNS5-F1
#
_entry.id   AF-A0A1V5DNS5-F1
#
_cell.length_a   1.000
_cell.length_b   1.000
_cell.length_c   1.000
_cell.angle_alpha   90.00
_cell.angle_beta   90.00
_cell.angle_gamma   90.00
#
_symmetry.space_group_name_H-M   'P 1'
#
loop_
_entity.id
_entity.type
_entity.pdbx_description
1 polymer ?
#
loop_
_entity_poly.entity_id
_entity_poly.type
_entity_poly.pdbx_seq_one_letter_code
_entity_poly.pdbx_strand_id
1 'polypeptide(L)'
;MAITIHFLTVVIRIDSIEKKYPGGINAFMKRFTSWRDYHLVGVGFMSLWEAEDFIYKLIKMGFSNIFNGESGEIAIVEQLSGSPCKWLETNIEEVFLKKVAKVTTCWLKGCDDKDLGISLGKNYDPSLWEDDFFKA
;
A
#
# COMPACT_ATOMS: atom_id res chain seq x y z
N MET A 1 7.40 9.34 1.68
CA MET A 1 7.55 8.05 2.39
C MET A 1 6.97 6.95 1.50
N ALA A 2 7.23 5.68 1.80
CA ALA A 2 6.86 4.54 0.95
C ALA A 2 6.38 3.35 1.79
N ILE A 3 5.53 2.51 1.21
CA ILE A 3 5.09 1.23 1.79
C ILE A 3 5.67 0.05 1.00
N THR A 4 5.87 -1.08 1.66
CA THR A 4 6.34 -2.32 1.04
C THR A 4 5.17 -3.11 0.47
N ILE A 5 5.36 -3.69 -0.71
CA ILE A 5 4.38 -4.51 -1.41
C ILE A 5 4.68 -5.98 -1.16
N HIS A 6 3.67 -6.69 -0.66
CA HIS A 6 3.73 -8.11 -0.37
C HIS A 6 2.76 -8.86 -1.30
N PHE A 7 3.30 -9.76 -2.12
CA PHE A 7 2.56 -10.58 -3.08
C PHE A 7 1.57 -9.77 -3.95
N LEU A 8 0.30 -9.72 -3.56
CA LEU A 8 -0.73 -8.83 -4.11
C LEU A 8 -1.18 -7.88 -3.01
N THR A 9 -0.93 -6.59 -3.19
CA THR A 9 -1.30 -5.57 -2.20
C THR A 9 -2.29 -4.59 -2.80
N VAL A 10 -3.42 -4.39 -2.12
CA VAL A 10 -4.36 -3.29 -2.44
C VAL A 10 -3.88 -2.05 -1.70
N VAL A 11 -3.47 -1.04 -2.46
CA VAL A 11 -2.98 0.25 -1.97
C VAL A 11 -4.11 1.27 -2.08
N ILE A 12 -4.36 1.96 -0.98
CA ILE A 12 -5.47 2.91 -0.83
C ILE A 12 -4.92 4.21 -0.26
N ARG A 13 -5.45 5.34 -0.71
CA ARG A 13 -5.11 6.63 -0.13
C ARG A 13 -5.76 6.83 1.25
N ILE A 14 -4.98 7.25 2.24
CA ILE A 14 -5.45 7.52 3.60
C ILE A 14 -6.52 8.61 3.62
N ASP A 15 -6.34 9.67 2.82
CA ASP A 15 -7.32 10.77 2.76
C ASP A 15 -8.70 10.31 2.27
N SER A 16 -8.75 9.28 1.41
CA SER A 16 -9.99 8.63 1.00
C SER A 16 -10.57 7.74 2.10
N ILE A 17 -9.72 7.00 2.82
CA ILE A 17 -10.15 6.19 3.97
C ILE A 17 -10.82 7.07 5.03
N GLU A 18 -10.19 8.18 5.38
CA GLU A 18 -10.73 9.10 6.40
C GLU A 18 -12.10 9.68 6.02
N LYS A 19 -12.31 9.95 4.73
CA LYS A 19 -13.56 10.54 4.23
C LYS A 19 -14.69 9.53 4.07
N LYS A 20 -14.36 8.27 3.71
CA LYS A 20 -15.34 7.32 3.17
C LYS A 20 -15.50 6.05 4.00
N TYR A 21 -14.46 5.63 4.72
CA TYR A 21 -14.54 4.43 5.54
C TYR A 21 -15.25 4.75 6.87
N PRO A 22 -16.27 3.98 7.27
CA PRO A 22 -16.92 4.18 8.56
C PRO A 22 -15.93 4.09 9.73
N GLY A 23 -15.77 5.19 10.47
CA GLY A 23 -14.81 5.28 11.58
C GLY A 23 -13.37 5.64 11.17
N GLY A 24 -13.16 6.02 9.91
CA GLY A 24 -11.90 6.57 9.41
C GLY A 24 -10.73 5.59 9.43
N ILE A 25 -9.50 6.13 9.41
CA ILE A 25 -8.28 5.32 9.37
C ILE A 25 -8.15 4.41 10.59
N ASN A 26 -8.56 4.88 11.76
CA ASN A 26 -8.43 4.13 13.01
C ASN A 26 -9.29 2.87 13.02
N ALA A 27 -10.53 2.96 12.51
CA ALA A 27 -11.39 1.78 12.36
C ALA A 27 -10.85 0.83 11.30
N PHE A 28 -10.31 1.38 10.21
CA PHE A 28 -9.70 0.60 9.14
C PHE A 28 -8.51 -0.23 9.64
N MET A 29 -7.55 0.40 10.31
CA MET A 29 -6.33 -0.25 10.83
C MET A 29 -6.63 -1.30 11.92
N LYS A 30 -7.73 -1.15 12.67
CA LYS A 30 -8.17 -2.18 13.63
C LYS A 30 -8.74 -3.42 12.94
N ARG A 31 -9.26 -3.26 11.73
CA ARG A 31 -9.95 -4.32 11.00
C ARG A 31 -9.01 -5.15 10.13
N PHE A 32 -7.98 -4.53 9.57
CA PHE A 32 -7.09 -5.16 8.61
C PHE A 32 -5.64 -5.12 9.08
N THR A 33 -4.91 -6.22 8.89
CA THR A 33 -3.44 -6.19 8.96
C THR A 33 -2.94 -5.42 7.74
N SER A 34 -2.36 -4.26 7.97
CA SER A 34 -2.00 -3.33 6.89
C SER A 34 -0.72 -2.57 7.17
N TRP A 35 -0.01 -2.23 6.10
CA TRP A 35 1.18 -1.39 6.11
C TRP A 35 0.78 0.04 5.77
N ARG A 36 1.34 1.06 6.41
CA ARG A 36 1.00 2.46 6.12
C ARG A 36 2.21 3.37 6.09
N ASP A 37 2.10 4.43 5.30
CA ASP A 37 2.88 5.65 5.48
C ASP A 37 1.91 6.82 5.77
N TYR A 38 2.33 8.07 5.58
CA TYR A 38 1.45 9.24 5.79
C TYR A 38 0.33 9.41 4.76
N HIS A 39 0.45 8.79 3.59
CA HIS A 39 -0.45 9.00 2.46
C HIS A 39 -1.20 7.74 2.05
N LEU A 40 -0.62 6.57 2.29
CA LEU A 40 -1.03 5.30 1.73
C LEU A 40 -1.19 4.24 2.81
N VAL A 41 -2.13 3.32 2.57
CA VAL A 41 -2.28 2.07 3.29
C VAL A 41 -2.26 0.93 2.28
N GLY A 42 -1.50 -0.12 2.56
CA GLY A 42 -1.46 -1.38 1.82
C GLY A 42 -2.11 -2.50 2.63
N VAL A 43 -2.99 -3.27 1.98
CA VAL A 43 -3.56 -4.52 2.53
C VAL A 43 -3.16 -5.68 1.64
N GLY A 44 -2.51 -6.69 2.21
CA GLY A 44 -2.00 -7.86 1.48
C GLY A 44 -3.05 -8.95 1.30
N PHE A 45 -3.05 -9.60 0.14
CA PHE A 45 -3.93 -10.71 -0.22
C PHE A 45 -3.12 -11.84 -0.82
N MET A 46 -3.60 -13.08 -0.69
CA MET A 46 -2.95 -14.27 -1.26
C MET A 46 -3.53 -14.65 -2.62
N SER A 47 -4.60 -13.98 -3.06
CA SER A 47 -5.24 -14.21 -4.34
C SER A 47 -5.87 -12.93 -4.89
N LEU A 48 -5.97 -12.86 -6.23
CA LEU A 48 -6.65 -11.76 -6.90
C LEU A 48 -8.13 -11.71 -6.54
N TRP A 49 -8.78 -12.87 -6.37
CA TRP A 49 -10.19 -12.96 -6.02
C TRP A 49 -10.52 -12.34 -4.66
N GLU A 50 -9.70 -12.59 -3.64
CA GLU A 50 -9.86 -11.94 -2.33
C GLU A 50 -9.65 -10.42 -2.40
N ALA A 51 -8.65 -9.99 -3.19
CA ALA A 51 -8.41 -8.56 -3.41
C ALA A 51 -9.60 -7.89 -4.13
N GLU A 52 -10.17 -8.54 -5.14
CA GLU A 52 -11.34 -8.05 -5.88
C GLU A 52 -12.59 -7.96 -4.99
N ASP A 53 -12.87 -8.96 -4.16
CA ASP A 53 -13.99 -8.92 -3.21
C ASP A 53 -13.80 -7.79 -2.18
N PHE A 54 -12.57 -7.59 -1.71
CA PHE A 54 -12.24 -6.47 -0.83
C PHE A 54 -12.46 -5.12 -1.52
N ILE A 55 -11.97 -4.93 -2.74
CA ILE A 55 -12.17 -3.71 -3.53
C ILE A 55 -13.66 -3.46 -3.77
N TYR A 56 -14.43 -4.50 -4.09
CA TYR A 56 -15.87 -4.39 -4.29
C TYR A 56 -16.60 -3.86 -3.05
N LYS A 57 -16.18 -4.26 -1.84
CA LYS A 57 -16.70 -3.70 -0.58
C LYS A 57 -16.36 -2.22 -0.43
N LEU A 58 -15.15 -1.79 -0.78
CA LEU A 58 -14.76 -0.38 -0.75
C LEU A 58 -15.54 0.45 -1.78
N ILE A 59 -15.75 -0.08 -2.99
CA ILE A 59 -16.57 0.60 -4.01
C ILE A 59 -18.00 0.83 -3.49
N LYS A 60 -18.59 -0.16 -2.80
CA LYS A 60 -19.90 -0.01 -2.15
C LYS A 60 -19.92 1.08 -1.07
N MET A 61 -18.78 1.43 -0.49
CA MET A 61 -18.61 2.52 0.47
C MET A 61 -18.31 3.87 -0.22
N GLY A 62 -18.31 3.92 -1.56
CA GLY A 62 -18.12 5.15 -2.33
C GLY A 62 -16.67 5.44 -2.73
N PHE A 63 -15.75 4.48 -2.56
CA PHE A 63 -14.41 4.61 -3.10
C PHE A 63 -14.42 4.44 -4.62
N SER A 64 -13.62 5.24 -5.33
CA SER A 64 -13.38 5.03 -6.75
C SER A 64 -12.24 4.06 -6.96
N ASN A 65 -12.48 3.00 -7.73
CA ASN A 65 -11.42 2.15 -8.25
C ASN A 65 -10.82 2.78 -9.51
N ILE A 66 -9.58 2.42 -9.83
CA ILE A 66 -8.99 2.75 -11.13
C ILE A 66 -9.77 1.98 -12.21
N PHE A 67 -10.39 2.73 -13.13
CA PHE A 67 -10.72 2.26 -14.46
C PHE A 67 -9.96 3.16 -15.44
N ASN A 68 -9.05 2.59 -16.25
CA ASN A 68 -8.23 3.33 -17.22
C ASN A 68 -7.28 4.43 -16.68
N GLY A 69 -6.80 4.28 -15.45
CA GLY A 69 -5.57 4.97 -15.01
C GLY A 69 -5.67 6.47 -14.77
N GLU A 70 -6.86 7.09 -14.63
CA GLU A 70 -6.95 8.56 -14.46
C GLU A 70 -7.47 9.06 -13.11
N SER A 71 -8.19 8.27 -12.31
CA SER A 71 -8.80 8.82 -11.08
C SER A 71 -9.28 7.77 -10.07
N GLY A 72 -8.41 6.84 -9.69
CA GLY A 72 -8.71 5.90 -8.60
C GLY A 72 -8.15 6.33 -7.26
N GLU A 73 -8.81 5.93 -6.19
CA GLU A 73 -8.32 6.03 -4.80
C GLU A 73 -7.71 4.69 -4.34
N ILE A 74 -7.88 3.66 -5.15
CA ILE A 74 -7.48 2.27 -4.90
C ILE A 74 -6.63 1.79 -6.08
N ALA A 75 -5.51 1.13 -5.80
CA ALA A 75 -4.68 0.46 -6.79
C ALA A 75 -4.34 -0.96 -6.32
N ILE A 76 -4.29 -1.92 -7.24
CA ILE A 76 -3.64 -3.21 -6.99
C ILE A 76 -2.19 -3.07 -7.43
N VAL A 77 -1.28 -3.49 -6.55
CA VAL A 77 0.16 -3.50 -6.81
C VAL A 77 0.65 -4.93 -6.58
N GLU A 78 1.30 -5.49 -7.60
CA GLU A 78 1.90 -6.81 -7.51
C GLU A 78 3.39 -6.68 -7.20
N GLN A 79 3.91 -7.54 -6.33
CA GLN A 79 5.30 -7.51 -5.91
C GLN A 79 6.29 -7.73 -7.07
N LEU A 80 5.91 -8.44 -8.14
CA LEU A 80 6.84 -8.76 -9.24
C LEU A 80 6.82 -7.74 -10.38
N SER A 81 5.69 -7.06 -10.58
CA SER A 81 5.47 -6.18 -11.73
C SER A 81 5.15 -4.72 -11.36
N GLY A 82 4.94 -4.42 -10.07
CA GLY A 82 4.59 -3.09 -9.60
C GLY A 82 3.14 -2.74 -9.91
N SER A 83 2.87 -1.47 -10.26
CA SER A 83 1.54 -1.01 -10.66
C SER A 83 1.61 -0.01 -11.81
N PRO A 84 0.73 -0.12 -12.83
CA PRO A 84 0.64 0.88 -13.90
C PRO A 84 -0.09 2.17 -13.47
N CYS A 85 -0.27 2.37 -12.16
CA CYS A 85 -1.07 3.44 -11.60
C CYS A 85 -0.39 4.81 -11.73
N LYS A 86 -1.06 5.81 -12.34
CA LYS A 86 -0.46 7.14 -12.61
C LYS A 86 -0.16 7.97 -11.35
N TRP A 87 -0.86 7.70 -10.24
CA TRP A 87 -0.68 8.43 -8.98
C TRP A 87 0.27 7.72 -8.00
N LEU A 88 0.73 6.52 -8.32
CA LEU A 88 1.79 5.82 -7.58
C LEU A 88 3.09 5.88 -8.36
N GLU A 89 4.19 5.88 -7.62
CA GLU A 89 5.49 5.49 -8.12
C GLU A 89 5.91 4.20 -7.40
N THR A 90 6.57 3.31 -8.13
CA THR A 90 7.05 2.03 -7.60
C THR A 90 8.52 1.84 -7.88
N ASN A 91 9.25 1.30 -6.91
CA ASN A 91 10.61 0.80 -7.10
C ASN A 91 10.62 -0.71 -6.89
N ILE A 92 11.25 -1.43 -7.82
CA ILE A 92 11.46 -2.87 -7.75
C ILE A 92 12.96 -3.10 -7.67
N GLU A 93 13.42 -3.63 -6.55
CA GLU A 93 14.83 -3.95 -6.32
C GLU A 93 15.03 -5.44 -6.13
N GLU A 94 16.14 -5.95 -6.66
CA GLU A 94 16.60 -7.30 -6.37
C GLU A 94 17.54 -7.27 -5.16
N VAL A 95 17.17 -8.01 -4.12
CA VAL A 95 17.94 -8.17 -2.89
C VAL A 95 18.40 -9.61 -2.75
N PHE A 96 19.63 -9.77 -2.25
CA PHE A 96 20.24 -11.08 -2.07
C PHE A 96 20.14 -11.52 -0.61
N LEU A 97 19.06 -12.24 -0.28
CA LEU A 97 18.83 -12.83 1.04
C LEU A 97 18.90 -14.35 0.94
N LYS A 98 20.12 -14.91 0.88
CA LYS A 98 20.41 -16.35 0.60
C LYS A 98 19.96 -16.85 -0.79
N LYS A 99 18.96 -16.22 -1.40
CA LYS A 99 18.48 -16.31 -2.79
C LYS A 99 18.14 -14.89 -3.28
N VAL A 100 18.08 -14.70 -4.60
CA VAL A 100 17.57 -13.46 -5.20
C VAL A 100 16.07 -13.35 -4.90
N ALA A 101 15.66 -12.27 -4.27
CA ALA A 101 14.27 -11.90 -4.02
C ALA A 101 14.01 -10.50 -4.56
N LYS A 102 12.78 -10.25 -5.04
CA LYS A 102 12.35 -8.92 -5.46
C LYS A 102 11.59 -8.22 -4.33
N VAL A 103 12.01 -7.02 -4.00
CA VAL A 103 11.29 -6.10 -3.11
C VAL A 103 10.64 -5.05 -3.98
N THR A 104 9.34 -4.90 -3.81
CA THR A 104 8.63 -3.77 -4.40
C THR A 104 8.21 -2.82 -3.29
N THR A 105 8.48 -1.55 -3.50
CA THR A 105 8.00 -0.45 -2.65
C THR A 105 7.19 0.50 -3.50
N CYS A 106 6.20 1.16 -2.91
CA CYS A 106 5.43 2.19 -3.59
C CYS A 106 5.23 3.42 -2.71
N TRP A 107 5.10 4.58 -3.36
CA TRP A 107 4.79 5.84 -2.71
C TRP A 107 3.86 6.69 -3.56
N LEU A 108 3.24 7.69 -2.93
CA LEU A 108 2.43 8.67 -3.64
C LEU A 108 3.34 9.49 -4.58
N LYS A 109 2.96 9.61 -5.85
CA LYS A 109 3.75 10.32 -6.86
C LYS A 109 4.01 11.77 -6.44
N GLY A 110 5.25 12.22 -6.63
CA GLY A 110 5.69 13.58 -6.29
C GLY A 110 6.02 13.79 -4.81
N CYS A 111 6.12 12.73 -4.01
CA CYS A 111 6.51 12.79 -2.62
C CYS A 111 8.05 12.71 -2.48
N ASP A 112 8.66 13.65 -1.78
CA ASP A 112 10.13 13.78 -1.67
C ASP A 112 10.77 12.75 -0.72
N ASP A 113 10.03 12.26 0.29
CA ASP A 113 10.57 11.38 1.34
C ASP A 113 10.59 9.88 0.95
N LYS A 114 10.79 9.56 -0.33
CA LYS A 114 10.74 8.16 -0.82
C LYS A 114 11.93 7.32 -0.31
N ASP A 115 13.12 7.89 -0.24
CA ASP A 115 14.34 7.17 0.14
C ASP A 115 14.31 6.70 1.61
N LEU A 116 13.66 7.46 2.49
CA LEU A 116 13.42 7.08 3.89
C LEU A 116 12.44 5.90 4.00
N GLY A 117 11.38 5.88 3.19
CA GLY A 117 10.45 4.76 3.16
C GLY A 117 11.07 3.49 2.60
N ILE A 118 11.91 3.63 1.57
CA ILE A 118 12.65 2.52 0.96
C ILE A 118 13.67 1.95 1.96
N SER A 119 14.42 2.77 2.69
CA SER A 119 15.41 2.29 3.66
C SER A 119 14.77 1.54 4.83
N LEU A 120 13.61 2.00 5.33
CA LEU A 120 12.82 1.28 6.34
C LEU A 120 12.26 -0.05 5.80
N GLY A 121 11.79 -0.07 4.54
CA GLY A 121 11.34 -1.30 3.88
C GLY A 121 12.46 -2.33 3.64
N LYS A 122 13.69 -1.87 3.37
CA LYS A 122 14.87 -2.71 3.11
C LYS A 122 15.35 -3.50 4.32
N ASN A 123 15.09 -3.05 5.53
CA ASN A 123 15.56 -3.75 6.73
C ASN A 123 14.76 -5.02 7.05
N TYR A 124 13.63 -5.28 6.37
CA TYR A 124 12.80 -6.47 6.56
C TYR A 124 12.48 -6.77 8.03
N ASP A 125 12.45 -5.74 8.88
CA ASP A 125 12.16 -5.87 10.30
C ASP A 125 10.75 -5.31 10.58
N PRO A 126 9.74 -6.18 10.75
CA PRO A 126 8.38 -5.77 11.06
C PRO A 126 8.27 -5.01 12.39
N SER A 127 9.27 -5.12 13.29
CA SER A 127 9.26 -4.40 14.58
C SER A 127 9.54 -2.90 14.43
N LEU A 128 10.18 -2.47 13.34
CA LEU A 128 10.34 -1.04 13.00
C LEU A 128 9.01 -0.42 12.49
N TRP A 129 7.96 -1.22 12.29
CA TRP A 129 6.61 -0.73 12.00
C TRP A 129 5.80 -0.45 13.27
N GLU A 130 6.28 -0.87 14.45
CA GLU A 130 5.71 -0.55 15.78
C GLU A 130 6.39 0.66 16.45
N ASP A 131 7.32 1.30 15.75
CA ASP A 131 8.05 2.48 16.20
C ASP A 131 7.08 3.62 16.56
N ASP A 132 7.37 4.36 17.63
CA ASP A 132 6.43 5.32 18.22
C ASP A 132 6.04 6.47 17.26
N PHE A 133 6.77 6.62 16.14
CA PHE A 133 6.42 7.48 15.01
C PHE A 133 5.09 7.12 14.33
N PHE A 134 4.70 5.84 14.33
CA PHE A 134 3.46 5.36 13.71
C PHE A 134 2.30 5.18 14.71
N LYS A 135 2.49 5.54 16.00
CA LYS A 135 1.45 5.44 17.06
C LYS A 135 0.66 6.74 17.31
N ALA A 136 0.82 7.76 16.47
CA ALA A 136 -0.02 8.96 16.50
C ALA A 136 -1.26 8.82 15.60
#